data_AF-A0AAW0EIX7-F1
#
_entry.id   AF-A0AAW0EIX7-F1
#
_cell.length_a   1.000
_cell.length_b   1.000
_cell.length_c   1.000
_cell.angle_alpha   90.00
_cell.angle_beta   90.00
_cell.angle_gamma   90.00
#
_symmetry.space_group_name_H-M   'P 1'
#
loop_
_entity.id
_entity.type
_entity.pdbx_description
1 polymer ?
#
loop_
_entity_poly.entity_id
_entity_poly.type
_entity_poly.pdbx_seq_one_letter_code
_entity_poly.pdbx_strand_id
1 'polypeptide(L)'
;MSEPSVWTKRRMGAMMGGGVGLTIGFLFGSWNILQHGAGPRGVLSTLSKTMLSSAATFSFFLAIGSVIRNDSLEAAQSRMMVPVPAIRSRAEGFQLMRARWEEERRRGSAPRL
;
A
#
# COMPACT_ATOMS: atom_id res chain seq x y z
N MET A 1 22.40 -10.53 6.44
CA MET A 1 21.20 -10.04 5.73
C MET A 1 20.18 -11.17 5.80
N SER A 2 19.21 -11.12 6.70
CA SER A 2 18.25 -12.21 6.88
C SER A 2 17.25 -12.18 5.73
N GLU A 3 17.32 -13.16 4.84
CA GLU A 3 16.32 -13.36 3.78
C GLU A 3 14.93 -13.40 4.44
N PRO A 4 13.96 -12.57 3.99
CA PRO A 4 12.64 -12.54 4.60
C PRO A 4 11.96 -13.89 4.36
N SER A 5 11.97 -14.74 5.41
CA SER A 5 11.35 -16.05 5.43
C SER A 5 9.92 -16.00 4.88
N VAL A 6 9.53 -17.07 4.17
CA VAL A 6 8.16 -17.30 3.66
C VAL A 6 7.09 -17.03 4.73
N TRP A 7 7.41 -17.27 6.01
CA TRP A 7 6.55 -16.93 7.13
C TRP A 7 6.31 -15.43 7.29
N THR A 8 7.36 -14.62 7.21
CA THR A 8 7.29 -13.16 7.24
C THR A 8 6.47 -12.63 6.06
N LYS A 9 6.68 -13.20 4.87
CA LYS A 9 5.91 -12.87 3.65
C LYS A 9 4.41 -13.12 3.85
N ARG A 10 4.03 -14.32 4.32
CA ARG A 10 2.63 -14.66 4.67
C ARG A 10 2.02 -13.69 5.65
N ARG A 11 2.75 -13.37 6.73
CA ARG A 11 2.26 -12.47 7.78
C ARG A 11 2.01 -11.06 7.26
N MET A 12 2.86 -10.57 6.36
CA MET A 12 2.69 -9.26 5.73
C MET A 12 1.41 -9.22 4.88
N GLY A 13 1.19 -10.24 4.04
CA GLY A 13 -0.03 -10.38 3.25
C GLY A 13 -1.29 -10.50 4.11
N ALA A 14 -1.22 -11.27 5.19
CA ALA A 14 -2.32 -11.41 6.15
C ALA A 14 -2.66 -10.08 6.83
N MET A 15 -1.66 -9.31 7.30
CA MET A 15 -1.93 -8.02 7.95
C MET A 15 -2.52 -6.98 6.99
N MET A 16 -1.98 -6.88 5.77
CA MET A 16 -2.51 -5.99 4.74
C MET A 16 -3.94 -6.39 4.36
N GLY A 17 -4.18 -7.68 4.13
CA GLY A 17 -5.50 -8.20 3.78
C GLY A 17 -6.52 -8.08 4.91
N GLY A 18 -6.09 -8.23 6.16
CA GLY A 18 -6.94 -8.06 7.33
C GLY A 18 -7.39 -6.62 7.50
N GLY A 19 -6.46 -5.67 7.34
CA GLY A 19 -6.78 -4.24 7.38
C GLY A 19 -7.81 -3.85 6.30
N VAL A 20 -7.53 -4.19 5.04
CA VAL A 20 -8.42 -3.87 3.91
C VAL A 20 -9.78 -4.57 4.05
N GLY A 21 -9.79 -5.86 4.43
CA GLY A 21 -11.02 -6.61 4.61
C GLY A 21 -11.87 -6.12 5.78
N LEU A 22 -11.26 -5.63 6.87
CA LEU A 22 -11.97 -4.95 7.95
C LEU A 22 -12.62 -3.65 7.47
N THR A 23 -11.91 -2.83 6.71
CA THR A 23 -12.44 -1.55 6.21
C THR A 23 -13.58 -1.76 5.21
N ILE A 24 -13.41 -2.65 4.23
CA ILE A 24 -14.45 -2.95 3.24
C ILE A 24 -15.65 -3.61 3.91
N GLY A 25 -15.41 -4.54 4.84
CA GLY A 25 -16.45 -5.18 5.63
C GLY A 25 -17.19 -4.20 6.55
N PHE A 26 -16.53 -3.13 7.01
CA PHE A 26 -17.16 -2.04 7.73
C PHE A 26 -18.04 -1.19 6.81
N LEU A 27 -17.58 -0.84 5.61
CA LEU A 27 -18.40 -0.11 4.63
C LEU A 27 -19.64 -0.91 4.25
N PHE A 28 -19.47 -2.16 3.81
CA PHE A 28 -20.60 -3.02 3.42
C PHE A 28 -21.51 -3.37 4.59
N GLY A 29 -20.94 -3.63 5.77
CA GLY A 29 -21.72 -3.93 6.97
C GLY A 29 -22.53 -2.73 7.44
N SER A 30 -21.93 -1.52 7.44
CA SER A 30 -22.62 -0.29 7.80
C SER A 30 -23.73 0.04 6.80
N TRP A 31 -23.44 -0.11 5.50
CA TRP A 31 -24.42 0.09 4.42
C TRP A 31 -25.60 -0.89 4.54
N ASN A 32 -25.33 -2.16 4.84
CA ASN A 32 -26.37 -3.18 5.03
C ASN A 32 -27.26 -2.87 6.23
N ILE A 33 -26.70 -2.34 7.32
CA ILE A 33 -27.45 -1.98 8.53
C ILE A 33 -28.30 -0.73 8.30
N LEU A 34 -27.80 0.25 7.54
CA LEU A 34 -28.56 1.46 7.20
C LEU A 34 -29.75 1.14 6.28
N GLN A 35 -29.60 0.18 5.37
CA GLN A 35 -30.68 -0.21 4.43
C GLN A 35 -31.69 -1.21 5.02
N HIS A 36 -31.22 -2.29 5.63
CA HIS A 36 -32.08 -3.40 6.08
C HIS A 36 -32.39 -3.34 7.58
N GLY A 37 -31.86 -2.33 8.28
CA GLY A 37 -31.96 -2.19 9.72
C GLY A 37 -30.98 -3.09 10.48
N ALA A 38 -30.82 -2.78 11.76
CA ALA A 38 -30.12 -3.65 12.70
C ALA A 38 -30.98 -4.91 12.91
N GLY A 39 -30.62 -6.02 12.28
CA GLY A 39 -31.33 -7.29 12.45
C GLY A 39 -31.49 -7.68 13.94
N PRO A 40 -32.25 -8.74 14.26
CA PRO A 40 -32.64 -9.12 15.63
C PRO A 40 -31.48 -9.41 16.60
N ARG A 41 -30.24 -9.48 16.10
CA ARG A 41 -29.00 -9.67 16.87
C ARG A 41 -28.23 -8.36 17.14
N GLY A 42 -28.79 -7.21 16.77
CA GLY A 42 -28.21 -5.88 16.93
C GLY A 42 -27.21 -5.48 15.83
N VAL A 43 -26.90 -4.18 15.81
CA VAL A 43 -25.96 -3.53 14.87
C VAL A 43 -24.58 -4.19 14.95
N LEU A 44 -24.06 -4.30 16.18
CA LEU A 44 -22.68 -4.72 16.41
C LEU A 44 -22.44 -6.18 15.97
N SER A 45 -23.37 -7.11 16.24
CA SER A 45 -23.22 -8.52 15.86
C SER A 45 -23.24 -8.71 14.34
N THR A 46 -24.13 -7.99 13.65
CA THR A 46 -24.24 -8.08 12.19
C THR A 46 -23.02 -7.44 11.51
N LEU A 47 -22.63 -6.25 11.96
CA LEU A 47 -21.47 -5.50 11.46
C LEU A 47 -20.17 -6.29 11.65
N SER A 48 -19.93 -6.79 12.87
CA SER A 48 -18.72 -7.55 13.19
C SER A 48 -18.64 -8.85 12.41
N LYS A 49 -19.75 -9.53 12.12
CA LYS A 49 -19.77 -10.70 11.22
C LYS A 49 -19.35 -10.35 9.80
N THR A 50 -19.90 -9.28 9.22
CA THR A 50 -19.52 -8.85 7.86
C THR A 50 -18.06 -8.40 7.78
N MET A 51 -17.58 -7.71 8.82
CA MET A 51 -16.18 -7.30 8.96
C MET A 51 -15.25 -8.50 9.09
N LEU A 52 -15.56 -9.44 10.00
CA LEU A 52 -14.74 -10.61 10.25
C LEU A 52 -14.70 -11.54 9.05
N SER A 53 -15.83 -11.77 8.39
CA SER A 53 -15.90 -12.58 7.17
C SER A 53 -15.06 -11.99 6.05
N SER A 54 -15.18 -10.67 5.81
CA SER A 54 -14.39 -9.97 4.80
C SER A 54 -12.90 -9.97 5.15
N ALA A 55 -12.55 -9.66 6.40
CA ALA A 55 -11.18 -9.70 6.88
C ALA A 55 -10.56 -11.10 6.73
N ALA A 56 -11.30 -12.16 7.04
CA ALA A 56 -10.82 -13.53 6.92
C ALA A 56 -10.52 -13.91 5.47
N THR A 57 -11.42 -13.63 4.52
CA THR A 57 -11.22 -13.98 3.11
C THR A 57 -10.09 -13.17 2.49
N PHE A 58 -10.08 -11.84 2.67
CA PHE A 58 -9.01 -11.01 2.14
C PHE A 58 -7.65 -11.34 2.77
N SER A 59 -7.58 -11.58 4.09
CA SER A 59 -6.34 -12.01 4.74
C SER A 59 -5.84 -13.35 4.21
N PHE A 60 -6.73 -14.33 4.02
CA PHE A 60 -6.35 -15.67 3.55
C PHE A 60 -5.80 -15.63 2.12
N PHE A 61 -6.54 -15.01 1.19
CA PHE A 61 -6.10 -14.91 -0.20
C PHE A 61 -4.85 -14.05 -0.37
N LEU A 62 -4.74 -12.93 0.37
CA LEU A 62 -3.55 -12.07 0.31
C LEU A 62 -2.35 -12.67 1.05
N ALA A 63 -2.54 -13.50 2.08
CA ALA A 63 -1.44 -14.22 2.72
C ALA A 63 -0.79 -15.23 1.77
N ILE A 64 -1.60 -16.00 1.04
CA ILE A 64 -1.11 -16.96 0.03
C ILE A 64 -0.55 -16.22 -1.18
N GLY A 65 -1.31 -15.24 -1.69
CA GLY A 65 -0.89 -14.40 -2.81
C GLY A 65 0.37 -13.61 -2.53
N SER A 66 0.62 -13.21 -1.28
CA SER A 66 1.88 -12.56 -0.87
C SER A 66 3.06 -13.52 -0.95
N VAL A 67 2.93 -14.80 -0.62
CA VAL A 67 4.03 -15.75 -0.80
C VAL A 67 4.39 -15.91 -2.27
N ILE A 68 3.38 -16.01 -3.14
CA ILE A 68 3.55 -16.28 -4.56
C ILE A 68 3.98 -15.01 -5.32
N ARG A 69 3.46 -13.83 -4.95
CA ARG A 69 3.73 -12.55 -5.64
C ARG A 69 4.99 -11.85 -5.12
N ASN A 70 5.46 -12.13 -3.90
CA ASN A 70 6.51 -11.32 -3.26
C ASN A 70 7.92 -11.50 -3.83
N ASP A 71 8.16 -12.38 -4.81
CA ASP A 71 9.36 -12.22 -5.66
C ASP A 71 9.35 -10.85 -6.37
N SER A 72 8.16 -10.31 -6.66
CA SER A 72 8.00 -8.98 -7.27
C SER A 72 7.91 -7.83 -6.27
N LEU A 73 7.62 -8.05 -4.98
CA LEU A 73 7.63 -6.97 -3.97
C LEU A 73 9.03 -6.73 -3.42
N GLU A 74 9.92 -7.73 -3.34
CA GLU A 74 11.37 -7.47 -3.24
C GLU A 74 11.87 -6.69 -4.47
N ALA A 75 11.38 -7.00 -5.67
CA ALA A 75 11.64 -6.22 -6.88
C ALA A 75 10.97 -4.82 -6.89
N ALA A 76 9.83 -4.64 -6.22
CA ALA A 76 9.10 -3.36 -6.13
C ALA A 76 9.61 -2.48 -5.00
N GLN A 77 10.04 -3.05 -3.86
CA GLN A 77 10.70 -2.35 -2.76
C GLN A 77 12.12 -1.94 -3.17
N SER A 78 12.83 -2.78 -3.93
CA SER A 78 14.09 -2.37 -4.60
C SER A 78 13.86 -1.33 -5.71
N ARG A 79 12.74 -1.38 -6.46
CA ARG A 79 12.36 -0.31 -7.40
C ARG A 79 11.85 0.97 -6.74
N MET A 80 11.24 0.89 -5.55
CA MET A 80 10.80 2.03 -4.75
C MET A 80 11.95 2.60 -3.91
N MET A 81 13.09 1.93 -3.82
CA MET A 81 14.39 2.57 -3.61
C MET A 81 14.79 3.34 -4.87
N VAL A 82 13.92 4.24 -5.33
CA VAL A 82 14.41 5.45 -5.99
C VAL A 82 15.21 6.15 -4.89
N PRO A 83 16.50 6.45 -5.09
CA PRO A 83 17.19 7.33 -4.17
C PRO A 83 16.52 8.69 -4.34
N VAL A 84 15.46 8.94 -3.56
CA VAL A 84 15.05 10.30 -3.28
C VAL A 84 16.25 10.85 -2.55
N PRO A 85 17.03 11.78 -3.14
CA PRO A 85 18.12 12.40 -2.40
C PRO A 85 17.49 12.90 -1.12
N ALA A 86 18.01 12.47 0.02
CA ALA A 86 17.52 12.90 1.31
C ALA A 86 17.76 14.40 1.40
N ILE A 87 16.79 15.20 0.95
CA ILE A 87 16.81 16.65 1.05
C ILE A 87 16.70 16.92 2.55
N ARG A 88 17.85 17.04 3.20
CA ARG A 88 17.94 17.23 4.66
C ARG A 88 17.56 18.66 5.01
N SER A 89 17.68 19.59 4.05
CA SER A 89 17.26 20.98 4.18
C SER A 89 16.65 21.55 2.89
N ARG A 90 15.72 22.51 3.03
CA ARG A 90 15.14 23.27 1.89
C ARG A 90 16.21 23.91 1.00
N ALA A 91 17.38 24.24 1.55
CA ALA A 91 18.51 24.82 0.82
C ALA A 91 19.15 23.82 -0.16
N GLU A 92 19.34 22.56 0.26
CA GLU A 92 19.86 21.49 -0.60
C GLU A 92 18.91 21.19 -1.76
N GLY A 93 17.60 21.19 -1.50
CA GLY A 93 16.59 20.99 -2.54
C GLY A 93 16.62 22.09 -3.61
N PHE A 94 16.84 23.34 -3.18
CA PHE A 94 16.90 24.48 -4.10
C PHE A 94 18.21 24.50 -4.93
N GLN A 95 19.32 24.01 -4.36
CA GLN A 95 20.59 23.83 -5.07
C GLN A 95 20.47 22.76 -6.17
N LEU A 96 19.86 21.61 -5.86
CA LEU A 96 19.61 20.55 -6.82
C LEU A 96 18.68 21.00 -7.97
N MET A 97 17.66 21.81 -7.67
CA MET A 97 16.79 22.39 -8.70
C MET A 97 17.53 23.39 -9.59
N ARG A 98 18.39 24.25 -9.02
CA ARG A 98 19.21 25.18 -9.81
C ARG A 98 20.21 24.44 -10.71
N ALA A 99 20.89 23.43 -10.18
CA ALA A 99 21.84 22.61 -10.95
C ALA A 99 21.15 21.92 -12.14
N ARG A 100 19.97 21.32 -11.94
CA ARG A 100 19.19 20.74 -13.04
C ARG A 100 18.71 21.76 -14.07
N TRP A 101 18.27 22.93 -13.63
CA TRP A 101 17.82 23.99 -14.53
C TRP A 101 18.96 24.54 -15.40
N GLU A 102 20.17 24.64 -14.86
CA GLU A 102 21.36 25.04 -15.62
C GLU A 102 21.79 23.99 -16.65
N GLU A 103 21.62 22.70 -16.34
CA GLU A 103 21.83 21.60 -17.29
C GLU A 103 20.82 21.63 -18.43
N GLU A 104 19.54 21.90 -18.14
CA GLU A 104 18.49 22.05 -19.15
C GLU A 104 18.71 23.28 -20.05
N ARG A 105 19.17 24.40 -19.48
CA ARG A 105 19.55 25.58 -20.28
C ARG A 105 20.76 25.32 -21.18
N ARG A 106 21.72 24.52 -20.73
CA ARG A 106 22.86 24.08 -21.56
C ARG A 106 22.41 23.14 -22.68
N ARG A 107 21.45 22.23 -22.43
CA ARG A 107 20.90 21.34 -23.46
C ARG A 107 19.97 22.03 -24.45
N GLY A 108 19.23 23.06 -24.01
CA GLY A 108 18.35 23.85 -24.87
C GLY A 108 19.06 24.84 -25.80
N SER A 109 20.38 25.02 -25.65
CA SER A 109 21.18 25.95 -26.46
C SER A 109 21.96 25.28 -27.59
N ALA A 110 21.84 23.95 -27.77
CA ALA A 110 22.41 23.27 -28.93
C ALA A 110 21.51 23.53 -30.16
N PRO A 111 22.00 24.20 -31.21
CA PRO A 111 21.21 24.38 -32.42
C PRO A 111 20.88 23.01 -32.99
N ARG A 112 19.58 22.72 -33.16
CA ARG A 112 19.11 21.55 -33.89
C ARG A 112 19.49 21.77 -35.36
N LEU A 113 20.58 21.14 -35.79
CA LEU A 113 20.92 20.87 -37.18
C LEU A 113 21.17 19.36 -37.29
#